data_AF-A0A2N7QC74-F1
#
_entry.id   AF-A0A2N7QC74-F1
#
_cell.length_a   1.000
_cell.length_b   1.000
_cell.length_c   1.000
_cell.angle_alpha   90.00
_cell.angle_beta   90.00
_cell.angle_gamma   90.00
#
_symmetry.space_group_name_H-M   'P 1'
#
loop_
_entity.id
_entity.type
_entity.pdbx_description
1 polymer ?
#
loop_
_entity_poly.entity_id
_entity_poly.type
_entity_poly.pdbx_seq_one_letter_code
_entity_poly.pdbx_strand_id
1 'polypeptide(L)'
;MEDFKENKEGFEYPVPYIERPPKKKEPSKPKSPVDTLIEISNKRKKNIKQNYYFDLHLGKGCILDLEEIEKGEMDIFIDFPTRLQHIGCIGTTGTGKTRLMIHMIVQDILAGNSVFIVDPKYDDVLLSSVITAACAAGRLDDVIYFNPI
;
A
#
# COMPACT_ATOMS: atom_id res chain seq x y z
N MET A 1 -6.40 -19.91 -17.88
CA MET A 1 -7.21 -20.49 -16.79
C MET A 1 -6.25 -20.65 -15.63
N GLU A 2 -6.07 -19.58 -14.86
CA GLU A 2 -5.30 -19.63 -13.61
C GLU A 2 -6.27 -19.37 -12.48
N ASP A 3 -6.21 -20.23 -11.47
CA ASP A 3 -7.19 -20.39 -10.41
C ASP A 3 -7.22 -19.16 -9.48
N PHE A 4 -8.23 -18.31 -9.65
CA PHE A 4 -8.64 -17.32 -8.68
C PHE A 4 -9.22 -18.06 -7.47
N LYS A 5 -8.52 -18.03 -6.33
CA LYS A 5 -9.05 -18.57 -5.08
C LYS A 5 -10.19 -17.68 -4.59
N GLU A 6 -11.41 -18.16 -4.79
CA GLU A 6 -12.65 -17.63 -4.24
C GLU A 6 -12.56 -17.59 -2.70
N ASN A 7 -12.77 -16.41 -2.11
CA ASN A 7 -12.98 -16.27 -0.67
C ASN A 7 -14.43 -16.60 -0.32
N LYS A 8 -14.68 -17.00 0.94
CA LYS A 8 -15.97 -17.53 1.44
C LYS A 8 -17.21 -16.62 1.29
N GLU A 9 -17.09 -15.44 0.72
CA GLU A 9 -18.17 -14.45 0.56
C GLU A 9 -18.39 -13.97 -0.89
N GLY A 10 -17.70 -14.53 -1.89
CA GLY A 10 -18.05 -14.34 -3.31
C GLY A 10 -17.81 -12.94 -3.89
N PHE A 11 -16.98 -12.11 -3.26
CA PHE A 11 -16.60 -10.79 -3.79
C PHE A 11 -15.30 -10.87 -4.61
N GLU A 12 -15.39 -10.59 -5.90
CA GLU A 12 -14.24 -10.48 -6.79
C GLU A 12 -13.52 -9.15 -6.52
N TYR A 13 -12.37 -9.21 -5.85
CA TYR A 13 -11.56 -8.02 -5.61
C TYR A 13 -10.77 -7.66 -6.87
N PRO A 14 -10.54 -6.37 -7.15
CA PRO A 14 -9.63 -5.96 -8.20
C PRO A 14 -8.16 -6.32 -7.93
N VAL A 15 -7.84 -6.88 -6.75
CA VAL A 15 -6.49 -7.21 -6.29
C VAL A 15 -6.56 -8.45 -5.37
N PRO A 16 -5.72 -9.48 -5.55
CA PRO A 16 -5.76 -10.67 -4.70
C PRO A 16 -5.46 -10.34 -3.23
N TYR A 17 -6.32 -10.82 -2.33
CA TYR A 17 -6.12 -10.71 -0.88
C TYR A 17 -5.10 -11.75 -0.42
N ILE A 18 -3.99 -11.30 0.16
CA ILE A 18 -2.98 -12.16 0.79
C ILE A 18 -3.26 -12.19 2.31
N GLU A 19 -3.62 -13.37 2.84
CA GLU A 19 -3.85 -13.58 4.28
C GLU A 19 -2.63 -13.14 5.12
N ARG A 20 -2.89 -12.50 6.27
CA ARG A 20 -1.85 -11.89 7.11
C ARG A 20 -1.29 -12.84 8.17
N PRO A 21 0.03 -12.85 8.40
CA PRO A 21 0.60 -13.22 9.69
C PRO A 21 0.33 -12.11 10.77
N PRO A 22 0.36 -12.42 12.08
CA PRO A 22 -0.11 -11.53 13.14
C PRO A 22 0.63 -10.18 13.23
N LYS A 23 -0.11 -9.13 13.67
CA LYS A 23 0.39 -7.76 13.91
C LYS A 23 1.63 -7.75 14.81
N LYS A 24 2.61 -6.91 14.49
CA LYS A 24 3.83 -6.72 15.26
C LYS A 24 4.03 -5.25 15.68
N LYS A 25 4.84 -5.04 16.73
CA LYS A 25 4.93 -3.84 17.60
C LYS A 25 5.22 -2.52 16.85
N GLU A 26 4.63 -1.43 17.36
CA GLU A 26 4.86 -0.04 16.91
C GLU A 26 6.36 0.35 16.91
N PRO A 27 6.79 1.21 15.98
CA PRO A 27 8.14 1.74 15.96
C PRO A 27 8.44 2.58 17.21
N SER A 28 9.57 2.31 17.86
CA SER A 28 10.07 3.15 18.95
C SER A 28 10.39 4.56 18.45
N LYS A 29 10.19 5.59 19.29
CA LYS A 29 10.53 7.01 19.05
C LYS A 29 11.87 7.19 18.32
N PRO A 30 12.01 8.21 17.44
CA PRO A 30 13.26 8.46 16.72
C PRO A 30 14.40 8.67 17.72
N LYS A 31 15.46 7.88 17.56
CA LYS A 31 16.61 7.89 18.47
C LYS A 31 17.52 9.08 18.14
N SER A 32 18.26 9.58 19.13
CA SER A 32 19.24 10.66 18.95
C SER A 32 20.22 10.31 17.82
N PRO A 33 20.76 11.29 17.06
CA PRO A 33 21.80 11.04 16.04
C PRO A 33 22.97 10.18 16.57
N VAL A 34 23.29 10.33 17.86
CA VAL A 34 24.33 9.53 18.54
C VAL A 34 23.91 8.07 18.71
N ASP A 35 22.65 7.82 19.10
CA ASP A 35 22.10 6.47 19.21
C ASP A 35 22.05 5.77 17.84
N THR A 36 21.76 6.53 16.78
CA THR A 36 21.79 6.03 15.40
C THR A 36 23.20 5.59 15.00
N LEU A 37 24.23 6.37 15.34
CA LEU A 37 25.63 6.01 15.06
C LEU A 37 26.09 4.77 15.85
N ILE A 38 25.68 4.65 17.12
CA ILE A 38 25.94 3.47 17.96
C ILE A 38 25.22 2.24 17.38
N GLU A 39 24.01 2.41 16.85
CA GLU A 39 23.25 1.33 16.22
C GLU A 39 23.85 0.90 14.88
N ILE A 40 24.32 1.84 14.04
CA ILE A 40 25.01 1.55 12.77
C ILE A 40 26.30 0.76 13.02
N SER A 41 27.05 1.13 14.07
CA SER A 41 28.26 0.41 14.49
C SER A 41 27.95 -1.04 14.91
N ASN A 42 26.85 -1.24 15.65
CA ASN A 42 26.47 -2.57 16.14
C ASN A 42 25.71 -3.43 15.11
N LYS A 43 25.00 -2.82 14.13
CA LYS A 43 24.22 -3.52 13.09
C LYS A 43 25.06 -4.29 12.09
N ARG A 44 26.29 -3.85 11.80
CA ARG A 44 27.19 -4.56 10.87
C ARG A 44 27.58 -5.98 11.35
N LYS A 45 27.36 -6.33 12.62
CA LYS A 45 27.71 -7.64 13.21
C LYS A 45 26.53 -8.59 13.44
N LYS A 46 25.28 -8.20 13.23
CA LYS A 46 24.10 -9.08 13.46
C LYS A 46 23.04 -8.86 12.38
N ASN A 47 22.99 -9.81 11.45
CA ASN A 47 21.91 -10.05 10.49
C ASN A 47 20.55 -9.47 10.90
N ILE A 48 20.08 -8.51 10.10
CA ILE A 48 18.70 -8.28 9.65
C ILE A 48 17.64 -8.83 10.62
N LYS A 49 17.39 -8.08 11.70
CA LYS A 49 16.28 -8.33 12.63
C LYS A 49 15.13 -7.38 12.33
N GLN A 50 14.10 -7.93 11.68
CA GLN A 50 12.66 -7.62 11.77
C GLN A 50 12.27 -6.15 12.02
N ASN A 51 12.03 -5.41 10.93
CA ASN A 51 11.23 -4.19 10.94
C ASN A 51 9.87 -4.49 10.30
N TYR A 52 8.80 -3.98 10.92
CA TYR A 52 7.39 -4.26 10.59
C TYR A 52 6.77 -3.17 9.75
N TYR A 53 7.35 -2.93 8.59
CA TYR A 53 6.78 -2.05 7.59
C TYR A 53 6.50 -2.88 6.34
N PHE A 54 5.26 -2.80 5.86
CA PHE A 54 4.88 -3.40 4.59
C PHE A 54 5.13 -2.37 3.49
N ASP A 55 5.92 -2.76 2.50
CA ASP A 55 6.13 -1.94 1.33
C ASP A 55 4.82 -1.90 0.53
N LEU A 56 4.51 -0.73 -0.01
CA LEU A 56 3.27 -0.50 -0.74
C LEU A 56 3.47 -0.99 -2.18
N HIS A 57 2.72 -2.01 -2.58
CA HIS A 57 2.78 -2.50 -3.96
C HIS A 57 2.18 -1.47 -4.91
N LEU A 58 2.90 -1.11 -5.96
CA LEU A 58 2.40 -0.20 -7.00
C LEU A 58 1.85 -0.93 -8.20
N GLY A 59 2.33 -2.15 -8.45
CA GLY A 59 2.00 -2.95 -9.62
C GLY A 59 3.24 -3.62 -10.20
N LYS A 60 3.15 -3.99 -11.46
CA LYS A 60 4.24 -4.66 -12.18
C LYS A 60 4.94 -3.70 -13.13
N GLY A 61 6.25 -3.84 -13.24
CA GLY A 61 7.06 -3.18 -14.26
C GLY A 61 7.97 -4.18 -14.98
N CYS A 62 8.75 -3.66 -15.91
CA CYS A 62 9.82 -4.39 -16.57
C CYS A 62 11.10 -3.53 -16.57
N ILE A 63 12.26 -4.18 -16.60
CA ILE A 63 13.51 -3.48 -16.88
C ILE A 63 13.50 -3.12 -18.37
N LEU A 64 13.59 -1.83 -18.63
CA LEU A 64 13.84 -1.30 -19.96
C LEU A 64 15.35 -1.17 -20.10
N ASP A 65 16.01 -2.19 -20.65
CA ASP A 65 17.34 -1.99 -21.21
C ASP A 65 17.19 -1.49 -22.65
N LEU A 66 18.01 -0.51 -23.05
CA LEU A 66 17.85 0.18 -24.34
C LEU A 66 18.02 -0.75 -25.55
N GLU A 67 18.60 -1.94 -25.32
CA GLU A 67 18.93 -2.93 -26.35
C GLU A 67 18.06 -4.20 -26.25
N GLU A 68 17.60 -4.56 -25.05
CA GLU A 68 16.70 -5.68 -24.82
C GLU A 68 15.70 -5.33 -23.70
N ILE A 69 14.40 -5.43 -24.00
CA ILE A 69 13.40 -5.54 -22.94
C ILE A 69 13.60 -6.91 -22.30
N GLU A 70 14.26 -6.98 -21.14
CA GLU A 70 14.23 -8.20 -20.34
C GLU A 70 12.76 -8.55 -20.10
N LYS A 71 12.34 -9.71 -20.59
CA LYS A 71 10.95 -10.23 -20.51
C LYS A 71 10.56 -10.68 -19.09
N GLY A 72 11.05 -9.99 -18.06
CA GLY A 72 10.70 -10.22 -16.68
C GLY A 72 9.72 -9.15 -16.20
N GLU A 73 8.47 -9.54 -15.93
CA GLU A 73 7.62 -8.73 -15.06
C GLU A 73 8.19 -8.79 -13.64
N MET A 74 8.34 -7.63 -13.01
CA MET A 74 8.73 -7.53 -11.61
C MET A 74 7.72 -6.68 -10.85
N ASP A 75 7.50 -7.04 -9.60
CA ASP A 75 6.70 -6.22 -8.70
C ASP A 75 7.47 -4.96 -8.29
N ILE A 76 6.81 -3.83 -8.43
CA ILE A 76 7.29 -2.51 -8.00
C ILE A 76 6.64 -2.19 -6.66
N PHE A 77 7.46 -1.77 -5.70
CA PHE A 77 7.00 -1.35 -4.39
C PHE A 77 7.55 0.04 -4.03
N ILE A 78 6.83 0.76 -3.18
CA ILE A 78 7.35 1.92 -2.44
C ILE A 78 7.68 1.45 -1.03
N ASP A 79 8.92 1.63 -0.62
CA ASP A 79 9.33 1.36 0.75
C ASP A 79 8.68 2.34 1.73
N PHE A 80 8.39 1.85 2.94
CA PHE A 80 7.70 2.67 3.93
C PHE A 80 8.40 4.00 4.29
N PRO A 81 9.73 4.06 4.49
CA PRO A 81 10.43 5.34 4.68
C PRO A 81 10.18 6.36 3.57
N THR A 82 10.19 5.93 2.31
CA THR A 82 9.83 6.79 1.17
C THR A 82 8.37 7.22 1.24
N ARG A 83 7.47 6.33 1.67
CA ARG A 83 6.04 6.61 1.82
C ARG A 83 5.70 7.65 2.90
N LEU A 84 6.58 7.85 3.89
CA LEU A 84 6.43 8.93 4.88
C LEU A 84 6.61 10.33 4.28
N GLN A 85 7.17 10.41 3.07
CA GLN A 85 7.29 11.65 2.31
C GLN A 85 6.03 11.92 1.47
N HIS A 86 6.07 12.95 0.62
CA HIS A 86 4.96 13.28 -0.26
C HIS A 86 5.14 12.62 -1.63
N ILE A 87 4.05 12.05 -2.15
CA ILE A 87 4.00 11.45 -3.50
C ILE A 87 3.10 12.33 -4.38
N GLY A 88 3.60 12.71 -5.55
CA GLY A 88 2.83 13.39 -6.58
C GLY A 88 2.50 12.42 -7.73
N CYS A 89 1.23 12.35 -8.13
CA CYS A 89 0.79 11.59 -9.30
C CYS A 89 0.21 12.56 -10.35
N ILE A 90 0.88 12.67 -11.50
CA ILE A 90 0.56 13.64 -12.55
C ILE A 90 0.23 12.89 -13.85
N GLY A 91 -0.75 13.40 -14.59
CA GLY A 91 -1.20 12.81 -15.86
C GLY A 91 -2.57 13.33 -16.27
N THR A 92 -2.97 13.14 -17.52
CA THR A 92 -4.28 13.56 -18.06
C THR A 92 -5.42 12.64 -17.61
N THR A 93 -6.67 13.03 -17.79
CA THR A 93 -7.83 12.16 -17.47
C THR A 93 -7.73 10.83 -18.22
N GLY A 94 -8.06 9.73 -17.55
CA GLY A 94 -7.99 8.38 -18.13
C GLY A 94 -6.63 7.68 -18.01
N THR A 95 -5.56 8.34 -17.56
CA THR A 95 -4.22 7.72 -17.41
C THR A 95 -4.06 6.84 -16.16
N GLY A 96 -5.15 6.51 -15.46
CA GLY A 96 -5.09 5.61 -14.30
C GLY A 96 -4.71 6.24 -12.95
N LYS A 97 -4.65 7.57 -12.82
CA LYS A 97 -4.32 8.24 -11.53
C LYS A 97 -5.24 7.81 -10.38
N THR A 98 -6.56 7.85 -10.57
CA THR A 98 -7.52 7.40 -9.55
C THR A 98 -7.29 5.93 -9.23
N ARG A 99 -7.01 5.11 -10.23
CA ARG A 99 -6.76 3.68 -10.05
C ARG A 99 -5.50 3.41 -9.23
N LEU A 100 -4.43 4.15 -9.49
CA LEU A 100 -3.20 4.09 -8.69
C LEU A 100 -3.48 4.48 -7.23
N MET A 101 -4.18 5.59 -7.00
CA MET A 101 -4.53 6.02 -5.64
C MET A 101 -5.41 4.99 -4.92
N ILE A 102 -6.44 4.45 -5.58
CA ILE A 102 -7.29 3.38 -5.03
C ILE A 102 -6.45 2.18 -4.61
N HIS A 103 -5.50 1.76 -5.44
CA HIS A 103 -4.63 0.62 -5.15
C HIS A 103 -3.80 0.85 -3.87
N MET A 104 -3.30 2.06 -3.67
CA MET A 104 -2.58 2.47 -2.45
C MET A 104 -3.52 2.52 -1.23
N ILE A 105 -4.66 3.19 -1.36
CA ILE A 105 -5.66 3.39 -0.30
C ILE A 105 -6.19 2.05 0.22
N VAL A 106 -6.55 1.12 -0.67
CA VAL A 106 -7.06 -0.20 -0.29
C VAL A 106 -6.02 -0.96 0.53
N GLN A 107 -4.75 -0.97 0.07
CA GLN A 107 -3.66 -1.60 0.82
C GLN A 107 -3.49 -1.00 2.21
N ASP A 108 -3.62 0.32 2.35
CA ASP A 108 -3.56 1.00 3.64
C ASP A 108 -4.73 0.66 4.58
N ILE A 109 -5.96 0.69 4.09
CA ILE A 109 -7.14 0.35 4.89
C ILE A 109 -7.01 -1.08 5.39
N LEU A 110 -6.69 -2.01 4.48
CA LEU A 110 -6.45 -3.40 4.82
C LEU A 110 -5.31 -3.49 5.84
N ALA A 111 -4.20 -2.74 5.66
CA ALA A 111 -3.06 -2.64 6.59
C ALA A 111 -3.46 -2.27 8.02
N GLY A 112 -4.65 -1.71 8.21
CA GLY A 112 -5.08 -1.12 9.48
C GLY A 112 -4.57 0.30 9.64
N ASN A 113 -4.04 0.91 8.57
CA ASN A 113 -3.73 2.32 8.55
C ASN A 113 -5.02 3.12 8.40
N SER A 114 -5.02 4.35 8.90
CA SER A 114 -6.12 5.28 8.66
C SER A 114 -5.81 6.10 7.42
N VAL A 115 -6.85 6.37 6.62
CA VAL A 115 -6.71 7.08 5.36
C VAL A 115 -7.70 8.23 5.34
N PHE A 116 -7.25 9.40 4.92
CA PHE A 116 -8.09 10.58 4.74
C PHE A 116 -8.09 10.94 3.25
N ILE A 117 -9.28 11.07 2.69
CA ILE A 117 -9.47 11.21 1.24
C ILE A 117 -10.27 12.48 1.00
N VAL A 118 -9.75 13.33 0.12
CA VAL A 118 -10.46 14.51 -0.40
C VAL A 118 -10.61 14.31 -1.89
N ASP A 119 -11.84 14.01 -2.32
CA ASP A 119 -12.15 13.81 -3.71
C ASP A 119 -13.13 14.89 -4.21
N PRO A 120 -12.63 15.92 -4.93
CA PRO A 120 -13.49 16.96 -5.49
C PRO A 120 -14.31 16.49 -6.70
N LYS A 121 -14.01 15.32 -7.27
CA LYS A 121 -14.64 14.83 -8.51
C LYS A 121 -15.81 13.90 -8.27
N TYR A 122 -15.97 13.38 -7.05
CA TYR A 122 -16.98 12.39 -6.69
C TYR A 122 -16.84 11.13 -7.58
N ASP A 123 -15.82 10.34 -7.29
CA ASP A 123 -15.53 9.08 -7.98
C ASP A 123 -16.19 7.90 -7.23
N ASP A 124 -17.26 7.36 -7.81
CA ASP A 124 -18.01 6.22 -7.26
C ASP A 124 -17.13 4.96 -7.07
N VAL A 125 -16.13 4.78 -7.94
CA VAL A 125 -15.21 3.65 -7.88
C VAL A 125 -14.27 3.79 -6.68
N LEU A 126 -13.84 5.02 -6.38
CA LEU A 126 -13.07 5.32 -5.18
C LEU A 126 -13.88 5.03 -3.90
N LEU A 127 -15.10 5.54 -3.80
CA LEU A 127 -15.95 5.33 -2.63
C LEU A 127 -16.26 3.84 -2.39
N SER A 128 -16.71 3.14 -3.43
CA SER A 128 -17.00 1.70 -3.34
C SER A 128 -15.77 0.87 -2.95
N SER A 129 -14.57 1.23 -3.46
CA SER A 129 -13.32 0.55 -3.08
C SER A 129 -12.97 0.77 -1.62
N VAL A 130 -13.17 1.98 -1.09
CA VAL A 130 -12.94 2.31 0.33
C VAL A 130 -13.89 1.52 1.24
N ILE A 131 -15.19 1.53 0.93
CA ILE A 131 -16.20 0.81 1.72
C ILE A 131 -15.91 -0.69 1.71
N THR A 132 -15.60 -1.25 0.54
CA THR A 132 -15.27 -2.67 0.39
C THR A 132 -14.03 -3.04 1.20
N ALA A 133 -12.96 -2.24 1.12
CA ALA A 133 -11.74 -2.46 1.88
C ALA A 133 -11.97 -2.34 3.40
N ALA A 134 -12.78 -1.38 3.83
CA ALA A 134 -13.12 -1.20 5.25
C ALA A 134 -13.95 -2.38 5.78
N CYS A 135 -14.92 -2.86 5.00
CA CYS A 135 -15.68 -4.06 5.32
C CYS A 135 -14.77 -5.28 5.46
N ALA A 136 -13.89 -5.53 4.48
CA ALA A 136 -12.93 -6.64 4.51
C ALA A 136 -11.93 -6.54 5.69
N ALA A 137 -11.59 -5.32 6.13
CA ALA A 137 -10.76 -5.09 7.30
C ALA A 137 -11.51 -5.23 8.63
N GLY A 138 -12.84 -5.42 8.61
CA GLY A 138 -13.69 -5.40 9.82
C GLY A 138 -13.77 -4.02 10.48
N ARG A 139 -13.69 -2.95 9.68
CA ARG A 139 -13.60 -1.54 10.10
C ARG A 139 -14.66 -0.66 9.45
N LEU A 140 -15.80 -1.23 9.08
CA LEU A 140 -16.87 -0.47 8.43
C LEU A 140 -17.40 0.65 9.34
N ASP A 141 -17.45 0.42 10.65
CA ASP A 141 -17.87 1.41 11.65
C ASP A 141 -16.91 2.61 11.78
N ASP A 142 -15.67 2.50 11.29
CA ASP A 142 -14.69 3.59 11.26
C ASP A 142 -14.91 4.53 10.06
N VAL A 143 -15.77 4.16 9.10
CA VAL A 143 -15.95 4.92 7.85
C VAL A 143 -16.81 6.16 8.11
N ILE A 144 -16.21 7.32 7.92
CA ILE A 144 -16.90 8.60 7.93
C ILE A 144 -16.89 9.16 6.52
N TYR A 145 -18.06 9.38 5.96
CA TYR A 145 -18.24 9.93 4.62
C TYR A 145 -19.03 11.24 4.69
N PHE A 146 -18.43 12.30 4.17
CA PHE A 146 -19.06 13.62 4.08
C PHE A 146 -19.29 13.96 2.61
N ASN A 147 -20.56 14.11 2.25
CA ASN A 147 -20.96 14.69 0.97
C ASN A 147 -21.61 16.05 1.25
N PRO A 148 -21.07 17.17 0.72
CA PRO A 148 -21.66 18.49 0.93
C PRO A 148 -22.93 18.74 0.10
N ILE A 149 -23.35 17.79 -0.75
CA ILE A 149 -24.52 17.87 -1.64
C ILE A 149 -25.56 16.84 -1.22
#